data_AF-A0AA38G552-F1
#
_entry.id   AF-A0AA38G552-F1
#
_cell.length_a   1.000
_cell.length_b   1.000
_cell.length_c   1.000
_cell.angle_alpha   90.00
_cell.angle_beta   90.00
_cell.angle_gamma   90.00
#
_symmetry.space_group_name_H-M   'P 1'
#
loop_
_entity.id
_entity.type
_entity.pdbx_description
1 polymer ?
#
loop_
_entity_poly.entity_id
_entity_poly.type
_entity_poly.pdbx_seq_one_letter_code
_entity_poly.pdbx_strand_id
1 'polypeptide(L)'
;VFFRSMDPVTVIFCHANSFCKTETEYVCQMITMVKRFAQHHNCHVWFVVHPRQLHNWNGGPPGIYEISGSAHFINKCDNAIVIHRNRDPDSGPLDQVQVLVRKVRNKLAGKLGEACLSYN
;
A
#
# COMPACT_ATOMS: atom_id res chain seq x y z
N VAL A 1 15.15 9.63 -6.47
CA VAL A 1 13.76 9.22 -6.76
C VAL A 1 12.86 10.32 -6.24
N PHE A 2 12.25 11.11 -7.12
CA PHE A 2 11.36 12.20 -6.70
C PHE A 2 10.10 11.60 -6.06
N PHE A 3 9.98 11.79 -4.75
CA PHE A 3 8.82 11.39 -3.97
C PHE A 3 7.70 12.39 -4.23
N ARG A 4 6.83 12.09 -5.19
CA ARG A 4 5.47 12.64 -5.15
C ARG A 4 4.64 11.65 -4.34
N SER A 5 4.67 11.81 -3.02
CA SER A 5 3.72 11.17 -2.11
C SER A 5 2.34 11.69 -2.49
N MET A 6 1.64 10.93 -3.31
CA MET A 6 0.22 11.15 -3.54
C MET A 6 -0.44 10.30 -2.48
N ASP A 7 -0.92 10.92 -1.40
CA ASP A 7 -1.89 10.31 -0.50
C ASP A 7 -3.19 10.17 -1.31
N PRO A 8 -3.42 9.03 -1.98
CA PRO A 8 -4.38 8.97 -3.07
C PRO A 8 -5.81 8.82 -2.54
N VAL A 9 -5.96 8.39 -1.29
CA VAL A 9 -7.24 7.92 -0.77
C VAL A 9 -8.13 9.08 -0.31
N THR A 10 -7.56 10.17 0.23
CA THR A 10 -8.36 11.31 0.72
C THR A 10 -8.61 12.37 -0.35
N VAL A 11 -7.63 12.66 -1.22
CA VAL A 11 -7.72 13.81 -2.15
C VAL A 11 -8.56 13.51 -3.40
N ILE A 12 -8.65 12.25 -3.82
CA ILE A 12 -9.38 11.88 -5.06
C ILE A 12 -10.89 11.72 -4.81
N PHE A 13 -11.31 11.60 -3.55
CA PHE A 13 -12.74 11.43 -3.19
C PHE A 13 -13.61 12.65 -3.55
N CYS A 14 -13.03 13.83 -3.77
CA CYS A 14 -13.79 15.07 -3.95
C CYS A 14 -14.19 15.40 -5.40
N HIS A 15 -13.76 14.68 -6.45
CA HIS A 15 -13.97 15.13 -7.84
C HIS A 15 -14.94 14.30 -8.71
N ALA A 16 -15.41 13.12 -8.29
CA ALA A 16 -16.27 12.29 -9.13
C ALA A 16 -17.70 12.21 -8.58
N ASN A 17 -18.43 13.33 -8.68
CA ASN A 17 -19.87 13.36 -8.43
C ASN A 17 -20.61 12.74 -9.64
N SER A 18 -20.52 11.41 -9.76
CA SER A 18 -21.29 10.61 -10.71
C SER A 18 -21.97 9.49 -9.95
N PHE A 19 -23.27 9.66 -9.73
CA PHE A 19 -24.17 8.73 -9.07
C PHE A 19 -23.98 7.27 -9.58
N CYS A 20 -24.09 6.30 -8.66
CA CYS A 20 -24.16 4.85 -8.88
C CYS A 20 -22.87 4.01 -9.02
N LYS A 21 -21.70 4.45 -8.56
CA LYS A 21 -20.55 3.53 -8.37
C LYS A 21 -20.20 3.36 -6.91
N THR A 22 -19.99 2.12 -6.50
CA THR A 22 -19.44 1.82 -5.17
C THR A 22 -17.99 2.32 -5.09
N GLU A 23 -17.53 2.69 -3.90
CA GLU A 23 -16.15 3.12 -3.66
C GLU A 23 -15.14 2.10 -4.23
N THR A 24 -15.43 0.81 -4.03
CA THR A 24 -14.64 -0.31 -4.55
C THR A 24 -14.50 -0.27 -6.07
N GLU A 25 -15.58 -0.01 -6.81
CA GLU A 25 -15.56 0.06 -8.28
C GLU A 25 -14.81 1.30 -8.77
N TYR A 26 -14.98 2.43 -8.08
CA TYR A 26 -14.26 3.66 -8.39
C TYR A 26 -12.75 3.45 -8.24
N VAL A 27 -12.31 2.91 -7.10
CA VAL A 27 -10.90 2.57 -6.84
C VAL A 27 -10.38 1.58 -7.88
N CYS A 28 -11.18 0.58 -8.23
CA CYS A 28 -10.85 -0.40 -9.27
C CYS A 28 -10.56 0.25 -10.63
N GLN A 29 -11.38 1.22 -11.04
CA GLN A 29 -11.23 1.97 -12.29
C GLN A 29 -10.02 2.90 -12.23
N MET A 30 -9.88 3.67 -11.16
CA MET A 30 -8.76 4.58 -10.93
C MET A 30 -7.41 3.85 -11.02
N ILE A 31 -7.24 2.74 -10.30
CA ILE A 31 -5.98 1.96 -10.33
C ILE A 31 -5.67 1.48 -11.75
N THR A 32 -6.69 1.08 -12.52
CA THR A 32 -6.50 0.62 -13.90
C THR A 32 -6.00 1.75 -14.81
N MET A 33 -6.59 2.94 -14.67
CA MET A 33 -6.17 4.11 -15.44
C MET A 33 -4.74 4.52 -15.10
N VAL A 34 -4.40 4.61 -13.81
CA VAL A 34 -3.06 4.98 -13.36
C VAL A 34 -2.03 3.93 -13.78
N LYS A 35 -2.36 2.63 -13.75
CA LYS A 35 -1.47 1.57 -14.23
C LYS A 35 -1.17 1.71 -15.72
N ARG A 36 -2.19 2.00 -16.53
CA ARG A 36 -2.00 2.24 -17.97
C ARG A 36 -1.14 3.47 -18.22
N PHE A 37 -1.36 4.55 -17.46
CA PHE A 37 -0.54 5.75 -17.53
C PHE A 37 0.93 5.46 -17.18
N ALA A 38 1.17 4.72 -16.10
CA ALA A 38 2.51 4.32 -15.65
C ALA A 38 3.27 3.52 -16.73
N GLN A 39 2.57 2.58 -17.38
CA GLN A 39 3.12 1.79 -18.48
C GLN A 39 3.40 2.63 -19.73
N HIS A 40 2.52 3.57 -20.06
CA HIS A 40 2.68 4.42 -21.24
C HIS A 40 3.85 5.41 -21.10
N HIS A 41 4.05 5.95 -19.90
CA HIS A 41 5.09 6.95 -19.63
C HIS A 41 6.37 6.36 -19.01
N ASN A 42 6.50 5.04 -18.94
CA ASN A 42 7.63 4.34 -18.30
C ASN A 42 7.96 4.90 -16.90
N CYS A 43 6.94 5.25 -16.13
CA CYS A 43 7.09 5.78 -14.78
C CYS A 43 6.61 4.77 -13.75
N HIS A 44 7.21 4.83 -12.56
CA HIS A 44 6.79 3.98 -11.44
C HIS A 44 5.93 4.80 -10.48
N VAL A 45 4.73 4.29 -10.19
CA VAL A 45 3.75 4.95 -9.33
C VAL A 45 3.58 4.14 -8.05
N TRP A 46 3.69 4.83 -6.92
CA TRP A 46 3.43 4.28 -5.60
C TRP A 46 2.05 4.73 -5.12
N PHE A 47 1.31 3.81 -4.50
CA PHE A 47 0.11 4.12 -3.76
C PHE A 47 0.39 3.88 -2.27
N VAL A 48 0.24 4.92 -1.46
CA VAL A 48 0.30 4.81 0.00
C VAL A 48 -1.12 4.60 0.50
N VAL A 49 -1.34 3.51 1.23
CA VAL A 49 -2.66 3.12 1.74
C VAL A 49 -2.55 2.76 3.20
N HIS A 50 -3.55 3.20 3.98
CA HIS A 50 -3.62 2.88 5.40
C HIS A 50 -4.26 1.51 5.62
N PRO A 51 -3.75 0.71 6.57
CA PRO A 51 -4.43 -0.51 6.99
C PRO A 51 -5.78 -0.17 7.63
N ARG A 52 -6.73 -1.11 7.59
CA ARG A 52 -7.99 -0.99 8.33
C ARG A 52 -7.70 -1.03 9.83
N GLN A 53 -8.62 -0.47 10.61
CA GLN A 53 -8.60 -0.63 12.05
C GLN A 53 -8.78 -2.12 12.40
N LEU A 54 -7.76 -2.71 13.00
CA LEU A 54 -7.72 -4.11 13.39
C LEU A 54 -8.28 -4.23 14.81
N HIS A 55 -9.44 -4.87 14.96
CA HIS A 55 -10.14 -4.96 16.25
C HIS A 55 -9.42 -5.85 17.28
N ASN A 56 -8.57 -6.79 16.84
CA ASN A 56 -7.79 -7.71 17.68
C ASN A 56 -6.33 -7.79 17.21
N TRP A 57 -5.67 -6.64 17.10
CA TRP A 57 -4.30 -6.61 16.62
C TRP A 57 -3.32 -7.11 17.68
N ASN A 58 -2.44 -8.03 17.29
CA ASN A 58 -1.44 -8.66 18.16
C ASN A 58 -0.09 -7.91 18.19
N GLY A 59 -0.04 -6.67 17.70
CA GLY A 59 1.20 -5.89 17.60
C GLY A 59 2.07 -6.23 16.38
N GLY A 60 1.74 -7.27 15.61
CA GLY A 60 2.53 -7.71 14.45
C GLY A 60 2.27 -6.93 13.16
N PRO A 61 3.08 -7.12 12.09
CA PRO A 61 2.84 -6.46 10.81
C PRO A 61 1.46 -6.84 10.24
N PRO A 62 0.66 -5.86 9.76
CA PRO A 62 -0.66 -6.14 9.21
C PRO A 62 -0.57 -7.01 7.95
N GLY A 63 -1.60 -7.82 7.74
CA GLY A 63 -1.75 -8.63 6.54
C GLY A 63 -2.00 -7.76 5.30
N ILE A 64 -1.56 -8.24 4.13
CA ILE A 64 -1.74 -7.49 2.87
C ILE A 64 -3.21 -7.21 2.53
N TYR A 65 -4.13 -8.08 2.95
CA TYR A 65 -5.57 -7.91 2.67
C TYR A 65 -6.27 -6.98 3.68
N GLU A 66 -5.57 -6.53 4.72
CA GLU A 66 -6.11 -5.68 5.78
C GLU A 66 -6.03 -4.19 5.42
N ILE A 67 -6.32 -3.85 4.16
CA ILE A 67 -6.17 -2.49 3.62
C ILE A 67 -7.51 -1.78 3.56
N SER A 68 -7.53 -0.49 3.94
CA SER A 68 -8.74 0.34 3.88
C SER A 68 -9.07 0.75 2.44
N GLY A 69 -10.34 1.05 2.17
CA GLY A 69 -10.83 1.45 0.85
C GLY A 69 -11.14 0.29 -0.11
N SER A 70 -10.18 -0.59 -0.44
CA SER A 70 -10.46 -1.70 -1.37
C SER A 70 -9.40 -2.82 -1.42
N ALA A 71 -9.84 -4.07 -1.56
CA ALA A 71 -8.95 -5.20 -1.87
C ALA A 71 -8.29 -5.09 -3.27
N HIS A 72 -8.79 -4.21 -4.14
CA HIS A 72 -8.23 -4.02 -5.48
C HIS A 72 -6.80 -3.48 -5.49
N PHE A 73 -6.37 -2.79 -4.42
CA PHE A 73 -4.98 -2.34 -4.28
C PHE A 73 -4.02 -3.53 -4.34
N ILE A 74 -4.26 -4.58 -3.56
CA ILE A 74 -3.42 -5.79 -3.63
C ILE A 74 -3.62 -6.55 -4.92
N ASN A 75 -4.84 -6.68 -5.42
CA ASN A 75 -5.09 -7.50 -6.61
C ASN A 75 -4.39 -6.93 -7.85
N LYS A 76 -4.38 -5.60 -8.01
CA LYS A 76 -3.87 -4.92 -9.21
C LYS A 76 -2.43 -4.42 -9.08
N CYS A 77 -1.87 -4.31 -7.87
CA CYS A 77 -0.48 -3.94 -7.71
C CYS A 77 0.49 -4.98 -8.27
N ASP A 78 1.66 -4.50 -8.67
CA ASP A 78 2.78 -5.31 -9.11
C ASP A 78 3.68 -5.69 -7.93
N ASN A 79 3.91 -4.75 -7.02
CA ASN A 79 4.62 -4.99 -5.76
C ASN A 79 3.78 -4.53 -4.57
N ALA A 80 3.89 -5.22 -3.44
CA ALA A 80 3.30 -4.80 -2.17
C ALA A 80 4.36 -4.83 -1.08
N ILE A 81 4.52 -3.70 -0.42
CA ILE A 81 5.46 -3.51 0.70
C ILE A 81 4.63 -3.07 1.90
N VAL A 82 4.83 -3.74 3.02
CA VAL A 82 4.25 -3.39 4.31
C VAL A 82 5.34 -2.74 5.14
N ILE A 83 5.07 -1.54 5.64
CA ILE A 83 5.94 -0.86 6.59
C ILE A 83 5.29 -1.02 7.96
N HIS A 84 5.98 -1.71 8.86
CA HIS A 84 5.52 -1.94 10.21
C HIS A 84 6.53 -1.40 11.21
N ARG A 85 6.04 -0.62 12.17
CA ARG A 85 6.82 -0.13 13.28
C ARG A 85 6.27 -0.74 14.54
N ASN A 86 7.14 -1.38 15.31
CA ASN A 86 6.77 -1.87 16.62
C ASN A 86 6.58 -0.67 17.57
N ARG A 87 5.48 -0.69 18.33
CA ARG A 87 5.17 0.32 19.35
C ARG A 87 5.14 -0.25 20.75
N ASP A 88 5.28 -1.56 20.88
CA ASP A 88 5.21 -2.26 22.15
C ASP A 88 6.64 -2.64 22.60
N PRO A 89 7.12 -2.12 23.75
CA PRO A 89 8.46 -2.45 24.27
C PRO A 89 8.68 -3.95 24.47
N ASP A 90 7.63 -4.70 24.78
CA ASP A 90 7.72 -6.14 25.05
C ASP A 90 7.85 -6.97 23.77
N SER A 91 7.42 -6.40 22.64
CA SER A 91 7.38 -7.07 21.33
C SER A 91 8.66 -6.85 20.49
N GLY A 92 9.63 -6.08 20.97
CA GLY A 92 10.93 -5.87 20.31
C GLY A 92 11.41 -4.41 20.25
N PRO A 93 12.49 -4.13 19.50
CA PRO A 93 13.10 -2.80 19.44
C PRO A 93 12.14 -1.74 18.87
N LEU A 94 11.95 -0.64 19.62
CA LEU A 94 11.04 0.46 19.27
C LEU A 94 11.60 1.40 18.18
N ASP A 95 12.93 1.37 18.01
CA ASP A 95 13.74 2.15 17.07
C ASP A 95 13.86 1.48 15.69
N GLN A 96 13.24 0.29 15.52
CA GLN A 96 13.26 -0.45 14.27
C GLN A 96 11.94 -0.34 13.51
N VAL A 97 12.07 -0.15 12.21
CA VAL A 97 11.00 -0.21 11.23
C VAL A 97 11.24 -1.42 10.34
N GLN A 98 10.30 -2.36 10.36
CA GLN A 98 10.29 -3.53 9.49
C GLN A 98 9.68 -3.17 8.13
N VAL A 99 10.41 -3.50 7.07
CA VAL A 99 10.00 -3.37 5.68
C VAL A 99 9.78 -4.77 5.12
N LEU A 100 8.53 -5.14 4.89
CA LEU A 100 8.14 -6.49 4.48
C LEU A 100 7.65 -6.47 3.04
N VAL A 101 8.40 -7.08 2.13
CA VAL A 101 7.99 -7.26 0.73
C VAL A 101 7.09 -8.47 0.64
N ARG A 102 5.78 -8.23 0.62
CA ARG A 102 4.74 -9.27 0.69
C ARG A 102 4.22 -9.73 -0.67
N LYS A 103 4.44 -8.94 -1.73
CA LYS A 103 4.07 -9.33 -3.10
C LYS A 103 5.09 -8.80 -4.09
N VAL A 104 5.50 -9.67 -5.02
CA VAL A 104 6.27 -9.32 -6.21
C VAL A 104 5.68 -10.07 -7.40
N ARG A 105 5.13 -9.35 -8.38
CA ARG A 105 4.54 -9.95 -9.59
C ARG A 105 5.61 -10.33 -10.61
N ASN A 106 6.62 -9.47 -10.80
CA ASN A 106 7.70 -9.70 -11.74
C ASN A 106 8.93 -10.24 -11.01
N LYS A 107 9.32 -11.49 -11.27
CA LYS A 107 10.50 -12.12 -10.63
C LYS A 107 11.82 -11.41 -10.98
N LEU A 108 11.87 -10.70 -12.10
CA LEU A 108 13.03 -9.87 -12.46
C LEU A 108 13.12 -8.59 -11.60
N ALA A 109 11.99 -8.12 -11.05
CA ALA A 109 11.96 -6.93 -10.21
C ALA A 109 12.38 -7.22 -8.76
N GLY A 110 12.42 -8.49 -8.33
CA GLY A 110 12.87 -8.87 -7.00
C GLY A 110 12.27 -10.17 -6.48
N LYS A 111 12.49 -10.41 -5.18
CA LYS A 111 11.95 -11.55 -4.43
C LYS A 111 11.21 -11.06 -3.18
N LEU A 112 10.37 -11.94 -2.64
CA LEU A 112 9.78 -11.73 -1.32
C LEU A 112 10.89 -11.73 -0.25
N GLY A 113 10.71 -10.92 0.79
CA GLY A 113 11.71 -10.79 1.85
C GLY A 113 11.34 -9.71 2.85
N GLU A 114 12.19 -9.56 3.85
CA GLU A 114 12.03 -8.62 4.95
C GLU A 114 13.36 -7.92 5.20
N ALA A 115 13.30 -6.63 5.56
CA ALA A 115 14.45 -5.83 5.93
C ALA A 115 14.10 -4.95 7.12
N CYS A 116 15.06 -4.68 7.99
CA CYS A 116 14.88 -3.77 9.12
C CYS A 116 15.66 -2.49 8.87
N LEU A 117 15.03 -1.35 9.15
CA LEU A 117 15.64 -0.04 9.15
C LEU A 117 15.64 0.49 10.59
N SER A 118 16.81 0.88 11.08
CA SER A 118 16.94 1.61 12.35
C SER A 118 16.96 3.11 12.08
N TYR A 119 16.31 3.89 12.92
CA TYR A 119 16.38 5.36 12.88
C TYR A 119 16.97 5.89 14.19
N ASN A 120 17.77 6.95 14.11
CA ASN A 120 18.33 7.68 15.26
C ASN A 120 17.33 8.72 15.78
#